data_AF-A0A445GDA9-F1
#
_entry.id   AF-A0A445GDA9-F1
#
_cell.length_a   1.000
_cell.length_b   1.000
_cell.length_c   1.000
_cell.angle_alpha   90.00
_cell.angle_beta   90.00
_cell.angle_gamma   90.00
#
_symmetry.space_group_name_H-M   'P 1'
#
loop_
_entity.id
_entity.type
_entity.pdbx_description
1 polymer ?
#
loop_
_entity_poly.entity_id
_entity_poly.type
_entity_poly.pdbx_seq_one_letter_code
_entity_poly.pdbx_strand_id
1 'polypeptide(L)'
;SNTETYHLLQPNCIILAISPANQDLATSDAIKISREADPKGERTFGVLTKIDLMDKGTDAAEILEGKSYKLSFPWIGVVNRSQADINKQVDMIAARKRETEYFSNTPEYRHLASRMGSVHPGKVLSKHLESVIKSWIPGLQSLINKTIIELETELKRIGKPIAADTGGKLYMIMEICQTFDQLFKDHLDGIRPGGEKIYQVFDNQFPASIKRLQFDKHLSIGKVRKLITEADGYQPHVIAPEQGYGRLIESCLVSIRGPAEAAVDAVHGILKDLIQKSMSETMARIKAVSHLECRTWSAAVDSLERMREESKKSTLLLVDMEYGYLTIDFFRKLPQDAEKGGNPTHSLFDRYDDSYLRRIATTVLSYVNMVCGTLRHTIPKSVVYCQVREAKRSLQDHFFTELGKKEGKQLASLLNEDPAIMQPRTSLAKRLKLYRSAQSEIEAVA
;
A
#
# COMPACT_ATOMS: atom_id res chain seq x y z
N SER A 1 -6.17 -10.31 -51.55
CA SER A 1 -4.84 -10.93 -51.59
C SER A 1 -4.05 -10.82 -50.28
N ASN A 2 -4.25 -9.82 -49.40
CA ASN A 2 -3.44 -9.68 -48.16
C ASN A 2 -3.88 -10.49 -46.93
N THR A 3 -5.08 -11.07 -46.91
CA THR A 3 -5.59 -11.83 -45.74
C THR A 3 -5.12 -13.28 -45.71
N GLU A 4 -5.03 -13.95 -46.87
CA GLU A 4 -4.62 -15.36 -46.96
C GLU A 4 -3.12 -15.53 -46.67
N THR A 5 -2.29 -14.62 -47.16
CA THR A 5 -0.85 -14.60 -46.89
C THR A 5 -0.54 -14.39 -45.42
N TYR A 6 -1.33 -13.57 -44.70
CA TYR A 6 -1.10 -13.30 -43.27
C TYR A 6 -1.23 -14.56 -42.38
N HIS A 7 -2.21 -15.43 -42.67
CA HIS A 7 -2.40 -16.67 -41.93
C HIS A 7 -1.35 -17.74 -42.29
N LEU A 8 -0.92 -17.78 -43.55
CA LEU A 8 0.08 -18.74 -44.03
C LEU A 8 1.49 -18.42 -43.52
N LEU A 9 1.80 -17.15 -43.26
CA LEU A 9 3.08 -16.69 -42.71
C LEU A 9 3.26 -17.06 -41.22
N GLN A 10 2.19 -17.40 -40.50
CA GLN A 10 2.32 -17.87 -39.12
C GLN A 10 3.00 -19.25 -39.12
N PRO A 11 4.09 -19.46 -38.35
CA PRO A 11 4.78 -20.74 -38.30
C PRO A 11 3.91 -21.88 -37.75
N ASN A 12 2.77 -21.55 -37.14
CA ASN A 12 1.89 -22.45 -36.38
C ASN A 12 0.67 -22.87 -37.18
N CYS A 13 0.81 -22.95 -38.51
CA CYS A 13 -0.27 -23.24 -39.43
C CYS A 13 0.12 -24.43 -40.32
N ILE A 14 -0.79 -25.40 -40.43
CA ILE A 14 -0.70 -26.50 -41.40
C ILE A 14 -1.26 -26.01 -42.73
N ILE A 15 -0.49 -26.13 -43.80
CA ILE A 15 -0.88 -25.71 -45.14
C ILE A 15 -1.42 -26.93 -45.90
N LEU A 16 -2.66 -26.86 -46.38
CA LEU A 16 -3.25 -27.87 -47.24
C LEU A 16 -3.26 -27.36 -48.69
N ALA A 17 -2.27 -27.75 -49.48
CA ALA A 17 -2.14 -27.32 -50.87
C ALA A 17 -2.96 -28.24 -51.79
N ILE A 18 -4.19 -27.82 -52.07
CA ILE A 18 -5.14 -28.57 -52.91
C ILE A 18 -4.92 -28.20 -54.37
N SER A 19 -4.65 -29.20 -55.22
CA SER A 19 -4.53 -29.04 -56.66
C SER A 19 -5.39 -30.08 -57.40
N PRO A 20 -6.05 -29.73 -58.51
CA PRO A 20 -6.77 -30.71 -59.31
C PRO A 20 -5.80 -31.49 -60.21
N ALA A 21 -6.04 -32.79 -60.40
CA ALA A 21 -5.17 -33.68 -61.16
C ALA A 21 -5.20 -33.45 -62.67
N ASN A 22 -6.24 -32.77 -63.17
CA ASN A 22 -6.41 -32.46 -64.59
C ASN A 22 -5.63 -31.20 -65.05
N GLN A 23 -4.89 -30.55 -64.15
CA GLN A 23 -4.06 -29.39 -64.44
C GLN A 23 -2.60 -29.69 -64.11
N ASP A 24 -1.68 -29.06 -64.84
CA ASP A 24 -0.26 -29.19 -64.55
C ASP A 24 0.08 -28.57 -63.19
N LEU A 25 0.70 -29.37 -62.33
CA LEU A 25 1.04 -29.01 -60.97
C LEU A 25 1.99 -27.81 -60.90
N ALA A 26 2.86 -27.65 -61.89
CA ALA A 26 3.79 -26.52 -61.98
C ALA A 26 3.07 -25.16 -62.11
N THR A 27 1.84 -25.16 -62.60
CA THR A 27 1.03 -23.95 -62.77
C THR A 27 0.15 -23.63 -61.56
N SER A 28 0.03 -24.55 -60.59
CA SER A 28 -0.86 -24.41 -59.42
C SER A 28 -0.45 -23.25 -58.49
N ASP A 29 -1.37 -22.30 -58.31
CA ASP A 29 -1.16 -21.17 -57.40
C ASP A 29 -1.06 -21.60 -55.94
N ALA A 30 -1.77 -22.66 -55.54
CA ALA A 30 -1.72 -23.20 -54.18
C ALA A 30 -0.31 -23.71 -53.83
N ILE A 31 0.44 -24.22 -54.81
CA ILE A 31 1.81 -24.70 -54.62
C ILE A 31 2.82 -23.56 -54.65
N LYS A 32 2.60 -22.54 -55.47
CA LYS A 32 3.44 -21.33 -55.48
C LYS A 32 3.37 -20.61 -54.13
N ILE A 33 2.15 -20.38 -53.63
CA ILE A 33 1.91 -19.69 -52.36
C ILE A 33 2.43 -20.53 -51.18
N SER A 34 2.22 -21.85 -51.18
CA SER A 34 2.74 -22.71 -50.11
C SER A 34 4.27 -22.72 -50.07
N ARG A 35 4.94 -22.67 -51.23
CA ARG A 35 6.40 -22.59 -51.31
C ARG A 35 6.97 -21.27 -50.82
N GLU A 36 6.27 -20.16 -51.05
CA GLU A 36 6.66 -18.85 -50.51
C GLU A 36 6.59 -18.84 -48.97
N ALA A 37 5.58 -19.50 -48.39
CA ALA A 37 5.38 -19.59 -46.94
C ALA A 37 6.17 -20.71 -46.25
N ASP A 38 6.46 -21.81 -46.95
CA ASP A 38 7.15 -23.00 -46.44
C ASP A 38 8.12 -23.59 -47.50
N PRO A 39 9.31 -22.98 -47.69
CA PRO A 39 10.26 -23.43 -48.70
C PRO A 39 10.79 -24.85 -48.49
N LYS A 40 10.73 -25.37 -47.25
CA LYS A 40 11.20 -26.72 -46.89
C LYS A 40 10.09 -27.78 -46.96
N GLY A 41 8.83 -27.37 -47.10
CA GLY A 41 7.69 -28.29 -47.13
C GLY A 41 7.50 -29.07 -45.82
N GLU A 42 7.91 -28.50 -44.67
CA GLU A 42 7.86 -29.15 -43.35
C GLU A 42 6.46 -29.10 -42.71
N ARG A 43 5.57 -28.24 -43.21
CA ARG A 43 4.19 -28.05 -42.71
C ARG A 43 3.14 -28.02 -43.83
N THR A 44 3.52 -28.44 -45.03
CA THR A 44 2.67 -28.43 -46.23
C THR A 44 2.27 -29.84 -46.65
N PHE A 45 0.96 -30.08 -46.76
CA PHE A 45 0.37 -31.31 -47.26
C PHE A 45 -0.16 -31.09 -48.68
N GLY A 46 0.33 -31.88 -49.63
CA GLY A 46 -0.16 -31.87 -51.01
C GLY A 46 -1.39 -32.76 -51.15
N VAL A 47 -2.52 -32.18 -51.60
CA VAL A 47 -3.75 -32.94 -51.88
C VAL A 47 -4.09 -32.82 -53.35
N LEU A 48 -4.17 -33.98 -54.01
CA LEU A 48 -4.55 -34.06 -55.40
C LEU A 48 -6.02 -34.50 -55.50
N THR A 49 -6.85 -33.67 -56.13
CA THR A 49 -8.30 -33.91 -56.28
C THR A 49 -8.65 -34.17 -57.75
N LYS A 50 -9.86 -34.67 -58.02
CA LYS A 50 -10.36 -34.90 -59.41
C LYS A 50 -9.49 -35.87 -60.22
N ILE A 51 -8.87 -36.85 -59.58
CA ILE A 51 -8.03 -37.88 -60.22
C ILE A 51 -8.87 -38.75 -61.17
N ASP A 52 -10.16 -38.88 -60.87
CA ASP A 52 -11.15 -39.57 -61.69
C ASP A 52 -11.46 -38.86 -63.02
N LEU A 53 -11.15 -37.57 -63.15
CA LEU A 53 -11.42 -36.74 -64.33
C LEU A 53 -10.17 -36.50 -65.19
N MET A 54 -9.12 -37.31 -65.01
CA MET A 54 -7.92 -37.25 -65.86
C MET A 54 -8.18 -37.83 -67.25
N ASP A 55 -7.45 -37.33 -68.25
CA ASP A 55 -7.54 -37.81 -69.62
C ASP A 55 -6.99 -39.23 -69.75
N LYS A 56 -7.68 -40.06 -70.55
CA LYS A 56 -7.32 -41.47 -70.76
C LYS A 56 -5.91 -41.57 -71.34
N GLY A 57 -5.01 -42.24 -70.62
CA GLY A 57 -3.59 -42.38 -71.00
C GLY A 57 -2.64 -41.48 -70.21
N THR A 58 -3.15 -40.63 -69.31
CA THR A 58 -2.36 -39.88 -68.33
C THR A 58 -2.61 -40.41 -66.92
N ASP A 59 -1.58 -40.41 -66.08
CA ASP A 59 -1.68 -40.77 -64.67
C ASP A 59 -0.94 -39.73 -63.80
N ALA A 60 -1.32 -39.68 -62.52
CA ALA A 60 -0.70 -38.83 -61.52
C ALA A 60 0.17 -39.64 -60.56
N ALA A 61 0.62 -40.85 -60.94
CA ALA A 61 1.34 -41.74 -60.03
C ALA A 61 2.67 -41.11 -59.59
N GLU A 62 3.39 -40.44 -60.49
CA GLU A 62 4.65 -39.77 -60.17
C GLU A 62 4.48 -38.61 -59.16
N ILE A 63 3.37 -37.89 -59.24
CA ILE A 63 3.02 -36.81 -58.30
C ILE A 63 2.69 -37.41 -56.94
N LEU A 64 1.84 -38.44 -56.92
CA LEU A 64 1.42 -39.12 -55.69
C LEU A 64 2.58 -39.84 -54.98
N GLU A 65 3.57 -40.32 -55.72
CA GLU A 65 4.82 -40.88 -55.18
C GLU A 65 5.81 -39.81 -54.70
N GLY A 66 5.53 -38.52 -54.98
CA GLY A 66 6.39 -37.40 -54.60
C GLY A 66 7.66 -37.28 -55.44
N LYS A 67 7.71 -37.91 -56.63
CA LYS A 67 8.86 -37.84 -57.56
C LYS A 67 8.87 -36.49 -58.30
N SER A 68 7.70 -36.01 -58.74
CA SER A 68 7.58 -34.76 -59.49
C SER A 68 7.74 -33.52 -58.59
N TYR A 69 7.20 -33.56 -57.36
CA TYR A 69 7.35 -32.49 -56.38
C TYR A 69 7.53 -33.06 -54.97
N LYS A 70 8.73 -32.85 -54.40
CA LYS A 70 9.13 -33.43 -53.13
C LYS A 70 8.64 -32.54 -51.97
N LEU A 71 7.70 -33.07 -51.18
CA LEU A 71 7.27 -32.52 -49.88
C LEU A 71 7.79 -33.41 -48.76
N SER A 72 7.89 -32.87 -47.52
CA SER A 72 8.24 -33.68 -46.35
C SER A 72 7.11 -34.65 -45.98
N PHE A 73 5.85 -34.28 -46.30
CA PHE A 73 4.70 -35.16 -46.21
C PHE A 73 4.34 -35.77 -47.58
N PRO A 74 3.84 -37.01 -47.63
CA PRO A 74 3.43 -37.63 -48.88
C PRO A 74 2.23 -36.92 -49.51
N TRP A 75 2.16 -36.96 -50.84
CA TRP A 75 0.99 -36.51 -51.58
C TRP A 75 -0.18 -37.45 -51.38
N ILE A 76 -1.39 -36.89 -51.31
CA ILE A 76 -2.60 -37.65 -51.03
C ILE A 76 -3.63 -37.38 -52.10
N GLY A 77 -4.02 -38.45 -52.80
CA GLY A 77 -5.07 -38.44 -53.79
C GLY A 77 -6.45 -38.63 -53.17
N VAL A 78 -7.41 -37.80 -53.57
CA VAL A 78 -8.79 -37.85 -53.09
C VAL A 78 -9.76 -37.83 -54.27
N VAL A 79 -10.75 -38.72 -54.23
CA VAL A 79 -11.86 -38.74 -55.18
C VAL A 79 -13.11 -38.28 -54.44
N ASN A 80 -13.59 -37.08 -54.80
CA ASN A 80 -14.76 -36.47 -54.17
C ASN A 80 -16.04 -36.78 -54.95
N ARG A 81 -17.20 -36.48 -54.35
CA ARG A 81 -18.48 -36.55 -55.05
C ARG A 81 -18.50 -35.60 -56.25
N SER A 82 -18.98 -36.09 -57.39
CA SER A 82 -19.25 -35.25 -58.57
C SER A 82 -20.46 -34.34 -58.35
N GLN A 83 -20.64 -33.33 -59.20
CA GLN A 83 -21.82 -32.47 -59.13
C GLN A 83 -23.13 -33.28 -59.32
N ALA A 84 -23.10 -34.34 -60.13
CA ALA A 84 -24.24 -35.23 -60.31
C ALA A 84 -24.54 -36.05 -59.03
N ASP A 85 -23.51 -36.50 -58.32
CA ASP A 85 -23.66 -37.22 -57.05
C ASP A 85 -24.19 -36.33 -55.93
N ILE A 86 -23.79 -35.05 -55.92
CA ILE A 86 -24.32 -34.04 -54.98
C ILE A 86 -25.81 -33.81 -55.27
N ASN A 87 -26.19 -33.64 -56.53
CA ASN A 87 -27.59 -33.45 -56.93
C ASN A 87 -28.47 -34.67 -56.60
N LYS A 88 -27.88 -35.88 -56.64
CA LYS A 88 -28.55 -37.14 -56.26
C LYS A 88 -28.48 -37.46 -54.76
N GLN A 89 -27.90 -36.57 -53.95
CA GLN A 89 -27.68 -36.75 -52.51
C GLN A 89 -27.06 -38.09 -52.13
N VAL A 90 -26.03 -38.52 -52.88
CA VAL A 90 -25.33 -39.76 -52.57
C VAL A 90 -24.69 -39.67 -51.18
N ASP A 91 -24.93 -40.69 -50.37
CA ASP A 91 -24.39 -40.80 -49.02
C ASP A 91 -22.85 -40.82 -49.01
N MET A 92 -22.27 -40.23 -47.98
CA MET A 92 -20.81 -40.13 -47.80
C MET A 92 -20.16 -41.50 -47.61
N ILE A 93 -20.86 -42.47 -47.02
CA ILE A 93 -20.34 -43.83 -46.84
C ILE A 93 -20.21 -44.52 -48.21
N ALA A 94 -21.23 -44.37 -49.07
CA ALA A 94 -21.20 -44.89 -50.43
C ALA A 94 -20.12 -44.21 -51.30
N ALA A 95 -19.90 -42.90 -51.11
CA ALA A 95 -18.82 -42.17 -51.80
C ALA A 95 -17.43 -42.69 -51.40
N ARG A 96 -17.17 -42.90 -50.10
CA ARG A 96 -15.90 -43.45 -49.59
C ARG A 96 -15.64 -44.88 -50.07
N LYS A 97 -16.69 -45.71 -50.14
CA LYS A 97 -16.57 -47.07 -50.67
C LYS A 97 -16.16 -47.04 -52.14
N ARG A 98 -16.81 -46.19 -52.95
CA ARG A 98 -16.44 -45.98 -54.37
C ARG A 98 -15.01 -45.46 -54.54
N GLU A 99 -14.59 -44.51 -53.70
CA GLU A 99 -13.21 -44.02 -53.69
C GLU A 99 -12.20 -45.14 -53.39
N THR A 100 -12.50 -46.00 -52.42
CA THR A 100 -11.65 -47.14 -52.07
C THR A 100 -11.58 -48.16 -53.21
N GLU A 101 -12.73 -48.45 -53.83
CA GLU A 101 -12.81 -49.31 -55.01
C GLU A 101 -12.05 -48.73 -56.20
N TYR A 102 -12.12 -47.41 -56.44
CA TYR A 102 -11.39 -46.73 -57.51
C TYR A 102 -9.87 -46.93 -57.37
N PHE A 103 -9.30 -46.64 -56.20
CA PHE A 103 -7.86 -46.81 -55.98
C PHE A 103 -7.44 -48.29 -55.99
N SER A 104 -8.33 -49.22 -55.65
CA SER A 104 -8.03 -50.67 -55.65
C SER A 104 -8.11 -51.31 -57.05
N ASN A 105 -9.02 -50.82 -57.89
CA ASN A 105 -9.28 -51.37 -59.22
C ASN A 105 -8.39 -50.75 -60.31
N THR A 106 -7.93 -49.52 -60.11
CA THR A 106 -7.04 -48.82 -61.07
C THR A 106 -5.61 -49.38 -60.97
N PRO A 107 -5.06 -50.01 -62.02
CA PRO A 107 -3.77 -50.70 -61.94
C PRO A 107 -2.60 -49.78 -61.60
N GLU A 108 -2.64 -48.52 -62.04
CA GLU A 108 -1.61 -47.49 -61.82
C GLU A 108 -1.54 -47.00 -60.37
N TYR A 109 -2.64 -47.11 -59.60
CA TYR A 109 -2.71 -46.61 -58.22
C TYR A 109 -2.85 -47.71 -57.17
N ARG A 110 -2.95 -48.99 -57.59
CA ARG A 110 -3.20 -50.13 -56.71
C ARG A 110 -2.17 -50.28 -55.60
N HIS A 111 -0.88 -50.03 -55.89
CA HIS A 111 0.20 -50.09 -54.89
C HIS A 111 0.15 -48.92 -53.89
N LEU A 112 -0.55 -47.84 -54.21
CA LEU A 112 -0.73 -46.66 -53.36
C LEU A 112 -2.07 -46.67 -52.61
N ALA A 113 -2.99 -47.57 -52.95
CA ALA A 113 -4.36 -47.60 -52.41
C ALA A 113 -4.45 -47.55 -50.88
N SER A 114 -3.46 -48.08 -50.16
CA SER A 114 -3.40 -48.04 -48.68
C SER A 114 -3.12 -46.65 -48.10
N ARG A 115 -2.57 -45.73 -48.89
CA ARG A 115 -2.18 -44.36 -48.54
C ARG A 115 -3.05 -43.28 -49.21
N MET A 116 -3.98 -43.70 -50.07
CA MET A 116 -4.87 -42.82 -50.83
C MET A 116 -6.29 -42.82 -50.27
N GLY A 117 -7.09 -41.87 -50.76
CA GLY A 117 -8.49 -41.70 -50.41
C GLY A 117 -8.71 -40.88 -49.14
N SER A 118 -9.88 -40.26 -49.01
CA SER A 118 -10.25 -39.28 -47.99
C SER A 118 -10.08 -39.70 -46.52
N VAL A 119 -10.03 -41.01 -46.23
CA VAL A 119 -9.92 -41.54 -44.86
C VAL A 119 -8.47 -41.51 -44.34
N HIS A 120 -7.49 -41.75 -45.21
CA HIS A 120 -6.07 -41.75 -44.87
C HIS A 120 -5.53 -40.36 -44.46
N PRO A 121 -5.72 -39.26 -45.23
CA PRO A 121 -5.30 -37.92 -44.85
C PRO A 121 -5.91 -37.48 -43.54
N GLY A 122 -7.20 -37.80 -43.29
CA GLY A 122 -7.84 -37.47 -42.02
C GLY A 122 -7.09 -38.02 -40.81
N LYS A 123 -6.64 -39.29 -40.87
CA LYS A 123 -5.87 -39.91 -39.78
C LYS A 123 -4.45 -39.34 -39.66
N VAL A 124 -3.77 -39.12 -40.78
CA VAL A 124 -2.40 -38.58 -40.82
C VAL A 124 -2.36 -37.14 -40.32
N LEU A 125 -3.28 -36.30 -40.79
CA LEU A 125 -3.45 -34.92 -40.34
C LEU A 125 -3.79 -34.86 -38.85
N SER A 126 -4.70 -35.70 -38.36
CA SER A 126 -5.02 -35.74 -36.92
C SER A 126 -3.81 -36.13 -36.06
N LYS A 127 -3.03 -37.15 -36.45
CA LYS A 127 -1.81 -37.53 -35.73
C LYS A 127 -0.74 -36.44 -35.77
N HIS A 128 -0.57 -35.80 -36.92
CA HIS A 128 0.39 -34.71 -37.05
C HIS A 128 -0.03 -33.51 -36.20
N LEU A 129 -1.30 -33.11 -36.26
CA LEU A 129 -1.86 -32.04 -35.44
C LEU A 129 -1.71 -32.36 -33.94
N GLU A 130 -1.97 -33.60 -33.52
CA GLU A 130 -1.77 -34.04 -32.13
C GLU A 130 -0.31 -33.90 -31.70
N SER A 131 0.65 -34.33 -32.54
CA SER A 131 2.08 -34.20 -32.26
C SER A 131 2.51 -32.73 -32.15
N VAL A 132 2.01 -31.88 -33.05
CA VAL A 132 2.29 -30.44 -33.03
C VAL A 132 1.71 -29.85 -31.74
N ILE A 133 0.42 -30.06 -31.45
CA ILE A 133 -0.21 -29.55 -30.22
C ILE A 133 0.57 -29.99 -28.97
N LYS A 134 0.96 -31.27 -28.85
CA LYS A 134 1.73 -31.78 -27.71
C LYS A 134 3.08 -31.11 -27.53
N SER A 135 3.80 -30.84 -28.62
CA SER A 135 5.09 -30.12 -28.53
C SER A 135 4.93 -28.65 -28.11
N TRP A 136 3.74 -28.07 -28.28
CA TRP A 136 3.43 -26.67 -27.97
C TRP A 136 2.94 -26.47 -26.53
N ILE A 137 2.27 -27.47 -25.95
CA ILE A 137 1.69 -27.42 -24.59
C ILE A 137 2.70 -26.90 -23.54
N PRO A 138 3.95 -27.39 -23.45
CA PRO A 138 4.89 -26.92 -22.45
C PRO A 138 5.24 -25.42 -22.57
N GLY A 139 5.38 -24.93 -23.81
CA GLY A 139 5.65 -23.52 -24.09
C GLY A 139 4.46 -22.63 -23.71
N LEU A 140 3.24 -23.07 -24.03
CA LEU A 140 2.01 -22.38 -23.63
C LEU A 140 1.83 -22.34 -22.11
N GLN A 141 2.09 -23.46 -21.42
CA GLN A 141 2.02 -23.53 -19.96
C GLN A 141 3.00 -22.57 -19.30
N SER A 142 4.23 -22.50 -19.80
CA SER A 142 5.24 -21.54 -19.30
C SER A 142 4.79 -20.09 -19.49
N LEU A 143 4.27 -19.74 -20.68
CA LEU A 143 3.79 -18.39 -20.98
C LEU A 143 2.61 -17.98 -20.08
N ILE A 144 1.65 -18.88 -19.89
CA ILE A 144 0.48 -18.66 -19.03
C ILE A 144 0.92 -18.46 -17.58
N ASN A 145 1.79 -19.34 -17.06
CA ASN A 145 2.29 -19.22 -15.69
C ASN A 145 3.04 -17.90 -15.47
N LYS A 146 3.91 -17.50 -16.41
CA LYS A 146 4.59 -16.20 -16.37
C LYS A 146 3.59 -15.04 -16.34
N THR A 147 2.58 -15.08 -17.23
CA THR A 147 1.56 -14.03 -17.32
C THR A 147 0.70 -13.96 -16.06
N ILE A 148 0.36 -15.12 -15.45
CA ILE A 148 -0.36 -15.18 -14.18
C ILE A 148 0.46 -14.50 -13.08
N ILE A 149 1.75 -14.81 -12.96
CA ILE A 149 2.63 -14.18 -11.95
C ILE A 149 2.68 -12.65 -12.16
N GLU A 150 2.86 -12.19 -13.40
CA GLU A 150 2.87 -10.76 -13.72
C GLU A 150 1.55 -10.08 -13.30
N LEU A 151 0.41 -10.65 -13.70
CA LEU A 151 -0.91 -10.14 -13.33
C LEU A 151 -1.15 -10.15 -11.81
N GLU A 152 -0.70 -11.18 -11.10
CA GLU A 152 -0.82 -11.27 -9.63
C GLU A 152 0.03 -10.21 -8.93
N THR A 153 1.25 -9.96 -9.41
CA THR A 153 2.12 -8.91 -8.84
C THR A 153 1.53 -7.52 -9.06
N GLU A 154 0.96 -7.27 -10.24
CA GLU A 154 0.30 -6.01 -10.56
C GLU A 154 -0.98 -5.81 -9.72
N LEU A 155 -1.80 -6.86 -9.57
CA LEU A 155 -2.98 -6.83 -8.73
C LEU A 155 -2.62 -6.59 -7.25
N LYS A 156 -1.54 -7.20 -6.76
CA LYS A 156 -1.03 -6.99 -5.40
C LYS A 156 -0.57 -5.55 -5.18
N ARG A 157 0.01 -4.91 -6.20
CA ARG A 157 0.43 -3.50 -6.15
C ARG A 157 -0.75 -2.53 -6.11
N ILE A 158 -1.84 -2.87 -6.80
CA ILE A 158 -3.07 -2.05 -6.83
C ILE A 158 -3.89 -2.25 -5.54
N GLY A 159 -3.87 -3.46 -4.98
CA GLY A 159 -4.55 -3.80 -3.73
C GLY A 159 -5.84 -4.62 -3.93
N LYS A 160 -6.45 -4.99 -2.81
CA LYS A 160 -7.67 -5.83 -2.79
C LYS A 160 -8.91 -5.04 -3.20
N PRO A 161 -9.92 -5.68 -3.82
CA PRO A 161 -11.22 -5.07 -4.03
C PRO A 161 -11.96 -4.77 -2.73
N ILE A 162 -12.64 -3.61 -2.69
CA ILE A 162 -13.59 -3.30 -1.62
C ILE A 162 -14.69 -4.35 -1.63
N ALA A 163 -14.96 -4.92 -0.45
CA ALA A 163 -16.04 -5.88 -0.26
C ALA A 163 -17.40 -5.24 -0.60
N ALA A 164 -18.29 -6.01 -1.23
CA ALA A 164 -19.61 -5.51 -1.61
C ALA A 164 -20.52 -5.30 -0.39
N ASP A 165 -20.37 -6.17 0.62
CA ASP A 165 -21.14 -6.18 1.85
C ASP A 165 -20.68 -5.14 2.86
N THR A 166 -21.61 -4.68 3.70
CA THR A 166 -21.35 -3.65 4.72
C THR A 166 -20.33 -4.13 5.75
N GLY A 167 -20.33 -5.42 6.10
CA GLY A 167 -19.39 -6.00 7.07
C GLY A 167 -17.96 -5.99 6.55
N GLY A 168 -17.73 -6.42 5.31
CA GLY A 168 -16.43 -6.39 4.67
C GLY A 168 -15.88 -4.99 4.46
N LYS A 169 -16.75 -3.99 4.19
CA LYS A 169 -16.36 -2.57 4.17
C LYS A 169 -15.85 -2.09 5.53
N LEU A 170 -16.56 -2.42 6.60
CA LEU A 170 -16.15 -2.07 7.95
C LEU A 170 -14.83 -2.76 8.32
N TYR A 171 -14.70 -4.06 8.02
CA TYR A 171 -13.46 -4.81 8.26
C TYR A 171 -12.26 -4.18 7.55
N MET A 172 -12.42 -3.80 6.28
CA MET A 172 -11.37 -3.13 5.52
C MET A 172 -10.97 -1.78 6.14
N ILE A 173 -11.94 -0.95 6.56
CA ILE A 173 -11.64 0.31 7.26
C ILE A 173 -10.86 0.04 8.54
N MET A 174 -11.27 -0.98 9.32
CA MET A 174 -10.59 -1.35 10.56
C MET A 174 -9.16 -1.85 10.30
N GLU A 175 -8.94 -2.67 9.28
CA GLU A 175 -7.60 -3.17 8.90
C GLU A 175 -6.66 -2.00 8.53
N ILE A 176 -7.17 -1.01 7.79
CA ILE A 176 -6.42 0.21 7.44
C ILE A 176 -6.08 1.02 8.69
N CYS A 177 -7.05 1.21 9.59
CA CYS A 177 -6.86 1.97 10.82
C CYS A 177 -5.85 1.29 11.76
N GLN A 178 -5.94 -0.03 11.92
CA GLN A 178 -4.98 -0.83 12.69
C GLN A 178 -3.56 -0.74 12.12
N THR A 179 -3.43 -0.76 10.78
CA THR A 179 -2.12 -0.61 10.13
C THR A 179 -1.52 0.77 10.43
N PHE A 180 -2.32 1.83 10.36
CA PHE A 180 -1.87 3.17 10.75
C PHE A 180 -1.50 3.25 12.23
N ASP A 181 -2.33 2.71 13.12
CA ASP A 181 -2.10 2.75 14.57
C ASP A 181 -0.79 2.03 14.92
N GLN A 182 -0.51 0.89 14.27
CA GLN A 182 0.76 0.20 14.42
C GLN A 182 1.94 1.05 13.92
N LEU A 183 1.82 1.70 12.76
CA LEU A 183 2.88 2.58 12.25
C LEU A 183 3.13 3.79 13.14
N PHE A 184 2.07 4.36 13.73
CA PHE A 184 2.17 5.46 14.69
C PHE A 184 2.87 5.00 15.97
N LYS A 185 2.52 3.82 16.50
CA LYS A 185 3.20 3.19 17.64
C LYS A 185 4.68 2.95 17.37
N ASP A 186 5.03 2.44 16.19
CA ASP A 186 6.43 2.22 15.79
C ASP A 186 7.25 3.54 15.77
N HIS A 187 6.64 4.65 15.34
CA HIS A 187 7.26 5.97 15.37
C HIS A 187 7.45 6.52 16.79
N LEU A 188 6.50 6.25 17.69
CA LEU A 188 6.57 6.65 19.09
C LEU A 188 7.60 5.84 19.87
N ASP A 189 7.66 4.52 19.64
CA ASP A 189 8.56 3.60 20.35
C ASP A 189 10.02 3.68 19.86
N GLY A 190 10.30 4.48 18.83
CA GLY A 190 11.65 4.69 18.31
C GLY A 190 12.14 3.60 17.35
N ILE A 191 11.28 2.66 16.97
CA ILE A 191 11.55 1.72 15.86
C ILE A 191 11.70 2.51 14.55
N ARG A 192 10.95 3.61 14.43
CA ARG A 192 11.00 4.56 13.32
C ARG A 192 11.39 5.96 13.81
N PRO A 193 12.00 6.79 12.94
CA PRO A 193 12.49 8.11 13.34
C PRO A 193 11.34 9.09 13.59
N GLY A 194 11.32 9.69 14.79
CA GLY A 194 10.46 10.83 15.09
C GLY A 194 10.12 10.99 16.57
N GLY A 195 9.86 9.89 17.28
CA GLY A 195 9.61 9.91 18.73
C GLY A 195 10.78 10.49 19.54
N GLU A 196 12.02 10.36 19.05
CA GLU A 196 13.22 10.91 19.69
C GLU A 196 13.13 12.43 19.94
N LYS A 197 12.44 13.17 19.04
CA LYS A 197 12.27 14.61 19.17
C LYS A 197 11.57 15.02 20.47
N ILE A 198 10.73 14.15 21.03
CA ILE A 198 10.04 14.38 22.30
C ILE A 198 11.06 14.47 23.45
N TYR A 199 12.09 13.62 23.45
CA TYR A 199 13.16 13.70 24.44
C TYR A 199 13.94 15.01 24.31
N GLN A 200 14.19 15.48 23.08
CA GLN A 200 14.87 16.77 22.87
C GLN A 200 14.09 17.96 23.43
N VAL A 201 12.76 17.91 23.45
CA VAL A 201 11.93 18.95 24.09
C VAL A 201 12.19 18.98 25.60
N PHE A 202 12.22 17.82 26.25
CA PHE A 202 12.37 17.72 27.71
C PHE A 202 13.81 17.88 28.20
N ASP A 203 14.79 17.38 27.45
CA ASP A 203 16.20 17.40 27.88
C ASP A 203 16.89 18.72 27.54
N ASN A 204 16.51 19.36 26.41
CA ASN A 204 17.18 20.55 25.92
C ASN A 204 16.28 21.80 25.98
N GLN A 205 15.11 21.77 25.34
CA GLN A 205 14.31 22.98 25.14
C GLN A 205 13.70 23.49 26.45
N PHE A 206 13.07 22.62 27.23
CA PHE A 206 12.41 23.02 28.47
C PHE A 206 13.39 23.53 29.54
N PRO A 207 14.52 22.84 29.85
CA PRO A 207 15.51 23.36 30.78
C PRO A 207 16.17 24.65 30.30
N ALA A 208 16.40 24.81 28.99
CA ALA A 208 16.90 26.06 28.43
C ALA A 208 15.91 27.22 28.61
N SER A 209 14.62 26.97 28.40
CA SER A 209 13.56 27.97 28.62
C SER A 209 13.46 28.40 30.08
N ILE A 210 13.59 27.47 31.03
CA ILE A 210 13.67 27.83 32.47
C ILE A 210 14.90 28.69 32.76
N LYS A 211 16.08 28.32 32.24
CA LYS A 211 17.32 29.10 32.44
C LYS A 211 17.23 30.52 31.87
N ARG A 212 16.48 30.72 30.78
CA ARG A 212 16.26 32.04 30.16
C ARG A 212 15.44 32.99 31.02
N LEU A 213 14.64 32.50 31.97
CA LEU A 213 13.85 33.36 32.86
C LEU A 213 14.71 34.20 33.81
N GLN A 214 16.00 33.87 34.00
CA GLN A 214 16.96 34.67 34.78
C GLN A 214 16.38 35.18 36.11
N PHE A 215 15.98 34.26 36.99
CA PHE A 215 15.35 34.58 38.28
C PHE A 215 16.17 35.57 39.13
N ASP A 216 17.49 35.57 38.99
CA ASP A 216 18.40 36.54 39.62
C ASP A 216 18.05 38.00 39.31
N LYS A 217 17.61 38.29 38.07
CA LYS A 217 17.17 39.63 37.67
C LYS A 217 15.76 39.94 38.16
N HIS A 218 14.90 38.93 38.22
CA HIS A 218 13.55 39.05 38.77
C HIS A 218 13.54 39.33 40.28
N LEU A 219 14.59 38.91 40.99
CA LEU A 219 14.81 39.10 42.43
C LEU A 219 15.74 40.30 42.74
N SER A 220 15.68 41.37 41.93
CA SER A 220 16.41 42.61 42.21
C SER A 220 16.05 43.19 43.59
N ILE A 221 17.04 43.77 44.29
CA ILE A 221 16.88 44.30 45.65
C ILE A 221 15.73 45.31 45.75
N GLY A 222 15.55 46.16 44.72
CA GLY A 222 14.46 47.12 44.67
C GLY A 222 13.06 46.48 44.62
N LYS A 223 12.91 45.39 43.85
CA LYS A 223 11.62 44.66 43.77
C LYS A 223 11.36 43.86 45.04
N VAL A 224 12.39 43.25 45.62
CA VAL A 224 12.31 42.53 46.90
C VAL A 224 11.91 43.49 48.02
N ARG A 225 12.54 44.66 48.12
CA ARG A 225 12.19 45.71 49.09
C ARG A 225 10.72 46.11 48.96
N LYS A 226 10.28 46.44 47.74
CA LYS A 226 8.89 46.84 47.46
C LYS A 226 7.89 45.77 47.91
N LEU A 227 8.08 44.52 47.48
CA LEU A 227 7.12 43.44 47.76
C LEU A 227 7.07 43.04 49.24
N ILE A 228 8.19 43.11 49.95
CA ILE A 228 8.24 42.82 51.39
C ILE A 228 7.58 43.95 52.17
N THR A 229 7.90 45.22 51.88
CA THR A 229 7.25 46.37 52.53
C THR A 229 5.74 46.40 52.25
N GLU A 230 5.30 46.04 51.04
CA GLU A 230 3.88 45.91 50.69
C GLU A 230 3.18 44.74 51.37
N ALA A 231 3.90 43.66 51.68
CA ALA A 231 3.34 42.50 52.38
C ALA A 231 3.28 42.69 53.90
N ASP A 232 4.27 43.38 54.48
CA ASP A 232 4.38 43.60 55.93
C ASP A 232 3.47 44.75 56.43
N GLY A 233 3.06 45.66 55.54
CA GLY A 233 2.12 46.73 55.90
C GLY A 233 2.63 47.65 57.03
N TYR A 234 1.72 48.12 57.89
CA TYR A 234 2.03 49.08 58.97
C TYR A 234 2.51 48.43 60.28
N GLN A 235 2.44 47.10 60.40
CA GLN A 235 2.83 46.35 61.61
C GLN A 235 3.93 45.34 61.28
N PRO A 236 5.21 45.68 61.50
CA PRO A 236 6.31 44.76 61.23
C PRO A 236 6.26 43.53 62.14
N HIS A 237 6.40 42.34 61.56
CA HIS A 237 6.43 41.07 62.28
C HIS A 237 7.70 40.92 63.14
N VAL A 238 7.56 40.24 64.29
CA VAL A 238 8.65 40.04 65.28
C VAL A 238 9.59 38.87 64.89
N ILE A 239 9.19 38.01 63.93
CA ILE A 239 9.87 36.73 63.65
C ILE A 239 10.29 36.58 62.17
N ALA A 240 9.37 36.68 61.19
CA ALA A 240 9.70 36.70 59.75
C ALA A 240 8.51 37.17 58.88
N PRO A 241 8.74 37.83 57.72
CA PRO A 241 7.70 38.29 56.81
C PRO A 241 7.19 37.16 55.89
N GLU A 242 6.44 36.19 56.43
CA GLU A 242 5.99 34.99 55.69
C GLU A 242 5.20 35.33 54.41
N GLN A 243 4.34 36.35 54.46
CA GLN A 243 3.58 36.81 53.30
C GLN A 243 4.47 37.40 52.20
N GLY A 244 5.56 38.07 52.58
CA GLY A 244 6.55 38.62 51.64
C GLY A 244 7.30 37.52 50.89
N TYR A 245 7.75 36.48 51.60
CA TYR A 245 8.35 35.29 50.98
C TYR A 245 7.37 34.60 50.03
N GLY A 246 6.11 34.43 50.45
CA GLY A 246 5.05 33.84 49.64
C GLY A 246 4.86 34.55 48.30
N ARG A 247 4.65 35.87 48.32
CA ARG A 247 4.48 36.67 47.09
C ARG A 247 5.70 36.67 46.18
N LEU A 248 6.91 36.66 46.75
CA LEU A 248 8.15 36.59 45.97
C LEU A 248 8.30 35.26 45.24
N ILE A 249 8.01 34.16 45.94
CA ILE A 249 8.04 32.81 45.37
C ILE A 249 6.95 32.67 44.31
N GLU A 250 5.72 33.11 44.60
CA GLU A 250 4.61 33.11 43.65
C GLU A 250 4.96 33.89 42.38
N SER A 251 5.51 35.11 42.50
CA SER A 251 5.91 35.90 41.33
C SER A 251 6.97 35.21 40.47
N CYS A 252 7.82 34.35 41.04
CA CYS A 252 8.81 33.59 40.30
C CYS A 252 8.19 32.34 39.66
N LEU A 253 7.41 31.57 40.41
CA LEU A 253 6.83 30.31 39.94
C LEU A 253 5.75 30.51 38.88
N VAL A 254 4.96 31.59 38.94
CA VAL A 254 3.98 31.94 37.90
C VAL A 254 4.65 32.14 36.53
N SER A 255 5.90 32.62 36.49
CA SER A 255 6.64 32.78 35.22
C SER A 255 7.00 31.45 34.55
N ILE A 256 6.97 30.32 35.26
CA ILE A 256 7.23 28.98 34.73
C ILE A 256 6.04 28.46 33.90
N ARG A 257 4.83 29.01 34.10
CA ARG A 257 3.64 28.63 33.32
C ARG A 257 3.86 28.74 31.81
N GLY A 258 4.51 29.81 31.36
CA GLY A 258 4.82 30.03 29.95
C GLY A 258 5.70 28.93 29.33
N PRO A 259 6.90 28.66 29.89
CA PRO A 259 7.73 27.53 29.45
C PRO A 259 7.06 26.17 29.54
N ALA A 260 6.21 25.94 30.55
CA ALA A 260 5.49 24.67 30.71
C ALA A 260 4.42 24.47 29.62
N GLU A 261 3.67 25.52 29.30
CA GLU A 261 2.73 25.53 28.17
C GLU A 261 3.44 25.34 26.82
N ALA A 262 4.57 26.03 26.63
CA ALA A 262 5.36 25.88 25.41
C ALA A 262 5.90 24.44 25.23
N ALA A 263 6.23 23.74 26.32
CA ALA A 263 6.64 22.33 26.26
C ALA A 263 5.47 21.41 25.86
N VAL A 264 4.27 21.66 26.40
CA VAL A 264 3.03 20.97 26.00
C VAL A 264 2.76 21.16 24.50
N ASP A 265 2.86 22.39 24.01
CA ASP A 265 2.61 22.73 22.61
C ASP A 265 3.65 22.13 21.65
N ALA A 266 4.93 22.12 22.06
CA ALA A 266 6.00 21.51 21.29
C ALA A 266 5.80 19.99 21.12
N VAL A 267 5.38 19.29 22.18
CA VAL A 267 5.08 17.85 22.10
C VAL A 267 3.88 17.59 21.20
N HIS A 268 2.81 18.39 21.31
CA HIS A 268 1.65 18.28 20.43
C HIS A 268 2.02 18.46 18.95
N GLY A 269 2.85 19.45 18.64
CA GLY A 269 3.36 19.66 17.27
C GLY A 269 4.10 18.44 16.72
N ILE A 270 4.96 17.82 17.55
CA ILE A 270 5.67 16.59 17.17
C ILE A 270 4.70 15.43 16.95
N LEU A 271 3.70 15.25 17.83
CA LEU A 271 2.69 14.19 17.67
C LEU A 271 1.88 14.37 16.37
N LYS A 272 1.53 15.62 16.03
CA LYS A 272 0.84 15.94 14.77
C LYS A 272 1.70 15.60 13.53
N ASP A 273 2.98 15.94 13.56
CA ASP A 273 3.94 15.56 12.51
C ASP A 273 4.04 14.03 12.37
N LEU A 274 4.03 13.29 13.48
CA LEU A 274 4.09 11.83 13.49
C LEU A 274 2.85 11.19 12.89
N ILE A 275 1.65 11.73 13.16
CA ILE A 275 0.43 11.29 12.50
C ILE A 275 0.58 11.51 10.98
N GLN A 276 1.18 12.62 10.54
CA GLN A 276 1.23 12.97 9.12
C GLN A 276 2.13 12.00 8.36
N LYS A 277 3.27 11.67 8.97
CA LYS A 277 4.19 10.64 8.46
C LYS A 277 3.54 9.26 8.43
N SER A 278 2.91 8.86 9.52
CA SER A 278 2.26 7.55 9.64
C SER A 278 1.11 7.40 8.63
N MET A 279 0.34 8.47 8.38
CA MET A 279 -0.66 8.52 7.32
C MET A 279 -0.02 8.39 5.94
N SER A 280 0.99 9.20 5.64
CA SER A 280 1.67 9.17 4.33
C SER A 280 2.23 7.76 3.99
N GLU A 281 2.81 7.07 4.98
CA GLU A 281 3.28 5.69 4.83
C GLU A 281 2.14 4.68 4.65
N THR A 282 1.03 4.88 5.35
CA THR A 282 -0.18 4.05 5.20
C THR A 282 -0.75 4.19 3.78
N MET A 283 -0.72 5.40 3.21
CA MET A 283 -1.27 5.67 1.87
C MET A 283 -0.36 5.20 0.74
N ALA A 284 0.96 5.19 0.96
CA ALA A 284 1.88 4.52 0.06
C ALA A 284 1.54 3.02 -0.10
N ARG A 285 0.96 2.40 0.94
CA ARG A 285 0.52 0.99 0.93
C ARG A 285 -0.89 0.81 0.38
N ILE A 286 -1.80 1.75 0.63
CA ILE A 286 -3.20 1.69 0.24
C ILE A 286 -3.47 2.84 -0.71
N LYS A 287 -3.12 2.68 -1.99
CA LYS A 287 -3.30 3.70 -3.04
C LYS A 287 -4.76 4.08 -3.34
N ALA A 288 -5.72 3.58 -2.57
CA ALA A 288 -7.10 3.42 -3.02
C ALA A 288 -8.13 4.35 -2.36
N VAL A 289 -7.83 5.05 -1.24
CA VAL A 289 -8.91 5.68 -0.44
C VAL A 289 -8.56 7.06 0.13
N SER A 290 -8.73 8.12 -0.69
CA SER A 290 -8.43 9.51 -0.29
C SER A 290 -9.42 10.14 0.71
N HIS A 291 -10.67 9.69 0.76
CA HIS A 291 -11.66 10.30 1.68
C HIS A 291 -11.56 9.73 3.11
N LEU A 292 -11.21 8.44 3.24
CA LEU A 292 -10.91 7.82 4.54
C LEU A 292 -9.67 8.45 5.18
N GLU A 293 -8.67 8.81 4.38
CA GLU A 293 -7.48 9.55 4.83
C GLU A 293 -7.84 10.82 5.57
N CYS A 294 -8.53 11.74 4.90
CA CYS A 294 -8.89 13.03 5.47
C CYS A 294 -9.71 12.88 6.75
N ARG A 295 -10.60 11.87 6.80
CA ARG A 295 -11.44 11.59 7.96
C ARG A 295 -10.66 10.99 9.12
N THR A 296 -9.78 10.04 8.86
CA THR A 296 -8.92 9.41 9.88
C THR A 296 -7.92 10.42 10.43
N TRP A 297 -7.33 11.23 9.56
CA TRP A 297 -6.46 12.36 9.91
C TRP A 297 -7.17 13.37 10.81
N SER A 298 -8.33 13.89 10.36
CA SER A 298 -9.09 14.87 11.14
C SER A 298 -9.45 14.31 12.51
N ALA A 299 -9.96 13.08 12.58
CA ALA A 299 -10.35 12.46 13.84
C ALA A 299 -9.15 12.26 14.79
N ALA A 300 -7.99 11.89 14.26
CA ALA A 300 -6.77 11.73 15.04
C ALA A 300 -6.24 13.08 15.55
N VAL A 301 -6.28 14.13 14.73
CA VAL A 301 -5.91 15.50 15.14
C VAL A 301 -6.86 16.04 16.19
N ASP A 302 -8.17 15.85 16.02
CA ASP A 302 -9.19 16.28 17.00
C ASP A 302 -9.01 15.57 18.36
N SER A 303 -8.63 14.28 18.34
CA SER A 303 -8.27 13.54 19.56
C SER A 303 -7.01 14.11 20.21
N LEU A 304 -5.95 14.43 19.44
CA LEU A 304 -4.76 15.06 19.99
C LEU A 304 -5.04 16.44 20.59
N GLU A 305 -5.90 17.26 19.99
CA GLU A 305 -6.25 18.57 20.56
C GLU A 305 -6.91 18.43 21.94
N ARG A 306 -7.79 17.44 22.12
CA ARG A 306 -8.37 17.13 23.45
C ARG A 306 -7.29 16.74 24.47
N MET A 307 -6.37 15.85 24.08
CA MET A 307 -5.27 15.40 24.94
C MET A 307 -4.31 16.57 25.29
N ARG A 308 -4.07 17.48 24.35
CA ARG A 308 -3.28 18.70 24.57
C ARG A 308 -3.93 19.59 25.63
N GLU A 309 -5.22 19.85 25.53
CA GLU A 309 -5.94 20.70 26.51
C GLU A 309 -5.95 20.08 27.92
N GLU A 310 -6.13 18.75 28.03
CA GLU A 310 -6.01 18.05 29.31
C GLU A 310 -4.60 18.11 29.89
N SER A 311 -3.59 17.91 29.05
CA SER A 311 -2.18 18.00 29.45
C SER A 311 -1.79 19.40 29.88
N LYS A 312 -2.29 20.43 29.18
CA LYS A 312 -2.08 21.84 29.55
C LYS A 312 -2.67 22.12 30.94
N LYS A 313 -3.92 21.72 31.18
CA LYS A 313 -4.57 21.87 32.50
C LYS A 313 -3.80 21.15 33.60
N SER A 314 -3.40 19.89 33.37
CA SER A 314 -2.64 19.09 34.35
C SER A 314 -1.27 19.70 34.65
N THR A 315 -0.56 20.15 33.61
CA THR A 315 0.77 20.75 33.74
C THR A 315 0.72 22.09 34.47
N LEU A 316 -0.25 22.93 34.15
CA LEU A 316 -0.43 24.21 34.86
C LEU A 316 -0.84 23.98 36.31
N LEU A 317 -1.69 22.98 36.59
CA LEU A 317 -2.04 22.61 37.96
C LEU A 317 -0.83 22.16 38.77
N LEU A 318 0.12 21.42 38.17
CA LEU A 318 1.38 21.08 38.83
C LEU A 318 2.15 22.34 39.26
N VAL A 319 2.24 23.34 38.40
CA VAL A 319 2.91 24.62 38.75
C VAL A 319 2.13 25.37 39.83
N ASP A 320 0.80 25.38 39.73
CA ASP A 320 -0.10 26.06 40.68
C ASP A 320 -0.01 25.46 42.09
N MET A 321 0.16 24.14 42.19
CA MET A 321 0.35 23.46 43.47
C MET A 321 1.66 23.85 44.17
N GLU A 322 2.74 24.10 43.43
CA GLU A 322 4.05 24.43 44.02
C GLU A 322 4.08 25.80 44.70
N TYR A 323 3.29 26.77 44.23
CA TYR A 323 3.18 28.08 44.90
C TYR A 323 1.93 28.21 45.77
N GLY A 324 0.92 27.34 45.59
CA GLY A 324 -0.31 27.36 46.39
C GLY A 324 -0.12 26.93 47.85
N TYR A 325 0.90 26.12 48.15
CA TYR A 325 1.24 25.73 49.52
C TYR A 325 2.74 25.65 49.75
N LEU A 326 3.25 26.53 50.61
CA LEU A 326 4.63 26.48 51.10
C LEU A 326 4.71 25.61 52.35
N THR A 327 5.63 24.65 52.36
CA THR A 327 5.77 23.72 53.49
C THR A 327 6.24 24.43 54.76
N ILE A 328 5.72 24.04 55.92
CA ILE A 328 6.12 24.61 57.22
C ILE A 328 7.62 24.41 57.47
N ASP A 329 8.20 23.33 56.95
CA ASP A 329 9.64 23.06 57.03
C ASP A 329 10.49 24.07 56.27
N PHE A 330 9.96 24.72 55.23
CA PHE A 330 10.66 25.83 54.55
C PHE A 330 10.84 27.00 55.52
N PHE A 331 9.78 27.40 56.23
CA PHE A 331 9.83 28.50 57.18
C PHE A 331 10.66 28.17 58.44
N ARG A 332 10.64 26.92 58.91
CA ARG A 332 11.49 26.47 60.03
C ARG A 332 12.98 26.50 59.74
N LYS A 333 13.36 26.32 58.47
CA LYS A 333 14.76 26.35 58.00
C LYS A 333 15.23 27.75 57.64
N LEU A 334 14.36 28.76 57.68
CA LEU A 334 14.79 30.15 57.59
C LEU A 334 15.74 30.42 58.76
N PRO A 335 16.84 31.15 58.53
CA PRO A 335 17.71 31.58 59.62
C PRO A 335 16.85 32.26 60.69
N GLN A 336 16.78 31.69 61.90
CA GLN A 336 16.20 32.37 63.04
C GLN A 336 17.11 33.57 63.32
N ASP A 337 16.72 34.76 62.91
CA ASP A 337 17.42 35.99 63.30
C ASP A 337 17.08 36.29 64.78
N ALA A 338 17.53 35.41 65.68
CA ALA A 338 17.38 35.56 67.12
C ALA A 338 18.37 36.56 67.73
N GLU A 339 19.31 37.14 66.95
CA GLU A 339 20.34 38.02 67.52
C GLU A 339 20.39 39.45 66.98
N LYS A 340 19.59 39.83 65.97
CA LYS A 340 19.46 41.25 65.58
C LYS A 340 18.05 41.60 65.17
N GLY A 341 17.10 41.42 66.09
CA GLY A 341 16.01 42.37 66.19
C GLY A 341 16.65 43.73 66.43
N GLY A 342 16.76 44.54 65.37
CA GLY A 342 17.41 45.85 65.43
C GLY A 342 16.92 46.65 66.64
N ASN A 343 17.85 47.36 67.29
CA ASN A 343 17.55 48.24 68.42
C ASN A 343 16.23 48.98 68.16
N PRO A 344 15.27 49.00 69.10
CA PRO A 344 13.96 49.62 68.91
C PRO A 344 14.02 51.14 68.63
N THR A 345 15.22 51.72 68.64
CA THR A 345 15.52 53.11 68.30
C THR A 345 15.84 53.36 66.81
N HIS A 346 16.03 52.32 65.97
CA HIS A 346 16.20 52.52 64.52
C HIS A 346 14.85 52.67 63.80
N SER A 347 14.81 53.63 62.87
CA SER A 347 13.67 53.88 61.97
C SER A 347 13.22 52.58 61.29
N LEU A 348 11.92 52.43 61.03
CA LEU A 348 11.33 51.29 60.29
C LEU A 348 12.07 51.04 58.96
N PHE A 349 12.64 52.09 58.36
CA PHE A 349 13.43 52.05 57.13
C PHE A 349 14.84 51.44 57.29
N ASP A 350 15.45 51.52 58.47
CA ASP A 350 16.80 50.99 58.75
C ASP A 350 16.80 49.49 59.11
N ARG A 351 15.62 48.89 59.36
CA ARG A 351 15.53 47.45 59.71
C ARG A 351 15.72 46.52 58.52
N TYR A 352 15.39 46.97 57.31
CA TYR A 352 15.65 46.22 56.07
C TYR A 352 16.95 46.70 55.44
N ASP A 353 18.05 46.41 56.12
CA ASP A 353 19.38 46.58 55.57
C ASP A 353 19.51 45.79 54.25
N ASP A 354 20.29 46.33 53.31
CA ASP A 354 20.53 45.68 52.02
C ASP A 354 21.12 44.28 52.20
N SER A 355 21.84 44.03 53.30
CA SER A 355 22.34 42.70 53.68
C SER A 355 21.21 41.70 53.99
N TYR A 356 20.16 42.12 54.70
CA TYR A 356 19.00 41.30 55.03
C TYR A 356 18.16 40.98 53.78
N LEU A 357 17.89 41.98 52.94
CA LEU A 357 17.15 41.78 51.69
C LEU A 357 17.89 40.87 50.70
N ARG A 358 19.22 40.94 50.65
CA ARG A 358 20.05 40.01 49.85
C ARG A 358 19.96 38.58 50.36
N ARG A 359 19.93 38.36 51.68
CA ARG A 359 19.73 37.03 52.27
C ARG A 359 18.36 36.46 51.89
N ILE A 360 17.30 37.26 51.99
CA ILE A 360 15.93 36.87 51.57
C ILE A 360 15.93 36.45 50.09
N ALA A 361 16.49 37.29 49.21
CA ALA A 361 16.57 37.00 47.79
C ALA A 361 17.32 35.68 47.50
N THR A 362 18.43 35.43 48.22
CA THR A 362 19.23 34.19 48.07
C THR A 362 18.45 32.96 48.53
N THR A 363 17.72 33.05 49.65
CA THR A 363 16.89 31.96 50.16
C THR A 363 15.72 31.64 49.24
N VAL A 364 15.02 32.67 48.75
CA VAL A 364 13.93 32.53 47.76
C VAL A 364 14.47 31.90 46.48
N LEU A 365 15.62 32.36 45.99
CA LEU A 365 16.26 31.80 44.79
C LEU A 365 16.63 30.33 44.99
N SER A 366 17.18 29.95 46.15
CA SER A 366 17.49 28.55 46.47
C SER A 366 16.24 27.68 46.44
N TYR A 367 15.12 28.16 47.01
CA TYR A 367 13.86 27.44 46.99
C TYR A 367 13.28 27.32 45.57
N VAL A 368 13.25 28.42 44.80
CA VAL A 368 12.79 28.42 43.41
C VAL A 368 13.62 27.47 42.55
N ASN A 369 14.94 27.42 42.75
CA ASN A 369 15.82 26.49 42.02
C ASN A 369 15.54 25.02 42.39
N MET A 370 15.26 24.73 43.66
CA MET A 370 14.83 23.40 44.10
C MET A 370 13.50 22.99 43.44
N VAL A 371 12.49 23.86 43.48
CA VAL A 371 11.20 23.64 42.82
C VAL A 371 11.36 23.47 41.31
N CYS A 372 12.19 24.28 40.65
CA CYS A 372 12.52 24.11 39.24
C CYS A 372 13.15 22.74 38.96
N GLY A 373 13.98 22.22 39.86
CA GLY A 373 14.53 20.86 39.79
C GLY A 373 13.42 19.80 39.81
N THR A 374 12.46 19.92 40.73
CA THR A 374 11.30 19.04 40.80
C THR A 374 10.43 19.13 39.54
N LEU A 375 10.09 20.34 39.12
CA LEU A 375 9.25 20.61 37.95
C LEU A 375 9.87 20.10 36.64
N ARG A 376 11.20 20.10 36.51
CA ARG A 376 11.92 19.46 35.39
C ARG A 376 11.66 17.97 35.26
N HIS A 377 11.25 17.30 36.33
CA HIS A 377 10.92 15.87 36.30
C HIS A 377 9.41 15.61 36.31
N THR A 378 8.61 16.41 36.99
CA THR A 378 7.16 16.19 37.10
C THR A 378 6.40 16.64 35.85
N ILE A 379 6.79 17.77 35.24
CA ILE A 379 6.13 18.28 34.02
C ILE A 379 6.25 17.29 32.85
N PRO A 380 7.45 16.81 32.47
CA PRO A 380 7.57 15.81 31.41
C PRO A 380 6.74 14.55 31.68
N LYS A 381 6.66 14.08 32.94
CA LYS A 381 5.84 12.92 33.31
C LYS A 381 4.35 13.17 33.07
N SER A 382 3.84 14.35 33.43
CA SER A 382 2.45 14.74 33.15
C SER A 382 2.19 14.83 31.65
N VAL A 383 3.06 15.48 30.89
CA VAL A 383 2.94 15.61 29.42
C VAL A 383 2.95 14.24 28.74
N VAL A 384 3.90 13.37 29.10
CA VAL A 384 3.96 12.01 28.55
C VAL A 384 2.73 11.19 28.94
N TYR A 385 2.23 11.32 30.17
CA TYR A 385 1.05 10.58 30.61
C TYR A 385 -0.23 11.03 29.88
N CYS A 386 -0.49 12.34 29.85
CA CYS A 386 -1.72 12.89 29.29
C CYS A 386 -1.75 12.97 27.76
N GLN A 387 -0.59 13.12 27.10
CA GLN A 387 -0.52 13.21 25.64
C GLN A 387 0.05 11.95 25.01
N VAL A 388 1.31 11.62 25.27
CA VAL A 388 2.03 10.59 24.50
C VAL A 388 1.44 9.20 24.75
N ARG A 389 1.25 8.84 26.02
CA ARG A 389 0.71 7.55 26.43
C ARG A 389 -0.77 7.42 26.08
N GLU A 390 -1.52 8.50 26.21
CA GLU A 390 -2.94 8.54 25.87
C GLU A 390 -3.14 8.45 24.35
N ALA A 391 -2.37 9.21 23.56
CA ALA A 391 -2.34 9.09 22.10
C ALA A 391 -1.95 7.66 21.67
N LYS A 392 -1.03 6.99 22.35
CA LYS A 392 -0.69 5.59 22.04
C LYS A 392 -1.86 4.62 22.26
N ARG A 393 -2.79 4.95 23.16
CA ARG A 393 -3.89 4.06 23.59
C ARG A 393 -5.20 4.33 22.88
N SER A 394 -5.59 5.60 22.80
CA SER A 394 -6.97 5.99 22.50
C SER A 394 -7.12 6.94 21.30
N LEU A 395 -6.07 7.13 20.50
CA LEU A 395 -6.07 8.05 19.35
C LEU A 395 -7.27 7.86 18.41
N GLN A 396 -7.63 6.60 18.15
CA GLN A 396 -8.71 6.22 17.23
C GLN A 396 -9.99 5.74 17.91
N ASP A 397 -10.06 5.66 19.24
CA ASP A 397 -11.24 5.10 19.93
C ASP A 397 -12.53 5.89 19.62
N HIS A 398 -12.40 7.21 19.56
CA HIS A 398 -13.50 8.08 19.15
C HIS A 398 -13.89 7.85 17.68
N PHE A 399 -12.90 7.64 16.80
CA PHE A 399 -13.15 7.35 15.40
C PHE A 399 -13.85 6.00 15.21
N PHE A 400 -13.44 4.97 15.95
CA PHE A 400 -14.10 3.66 15.93
C PHE A 400 -15.53 3.73 16.47
N THR A 401 -15.76 4.51 17.53
CA THR A 401 -17.11 4.76 18.05
C THR A 401 -18.00 5.45 17.01
N GLU A 402 -17.45 6.43 16.29
CA GLU A 402 -18.17 7.12 15.21
C GLU A 402 -18.40 6.20 14.00
N LEU A 403 -17.44 5.34 13.64
CA LEU A 403 -17.59 4.33 12.59
C LEU A 403 -18.70 3.32 12.90
N GLY A 404 -18.81 2.89 14.16
CA GLY A 404 -19.86 1.96 14.60
C GLY A 404 -21.28 2.51 14.44
N LYS A 405 -21.45 3.84 14.40
CA LYS A 405 -22.74 4.51 14.18
C LYS A 405 -23.10 4.70 12.71
N LYS A 406 -22.18 4.43 11.77
CA LYS A 406 -22.37 4.72 10.34
C LYS A 406 -23.09 3.60 9.61
N GLU A 407 -24.05 3.99 8.78
CA GLU A 407 -24.75 3.07 7.87
C GLU A 407 -23.92 2.72 6.62
N GLY A 408 -24.31 1.67 5.90
CA GLY A 408 -23.58 1.15 4.74
C GLY A 408 -23.34 2.15 3.60
N LYS A 409 -24.23 3.14 3.40
CA LYS A 409 -24.04 4.22 2.42
C LYS A 409 -22.93 5.19 2.83
N GLN A 410 -22.84 5.49 4.13
CA GLN A 410 -21.80 6.37 4.68
C GLN A 410 -20.45 5.66 4.67
N LEU A 411 -20.40 4.37 5.01
CA LEU A 411 -19.17 3.55 4.90
C LEU A 411 -18.68 3.45 3.46
N ALA A 412 -19.59 3.30 2.49
CA ALA A 412 -19.23 3.31 1.06
C ALA A 412 -18.64 4.66 0.62
N SER A 413 -19.14 5.78 1.15
CA SER A 413 -18.58 7.11 0.85
C SER A 413 -17.16 7.30 1.41
N LEU A 414 -16.82 6.65 2.52
CA LEU A 414 -15.48 6.67 3.08
C LEU A 414 -14.50 5.88 2.21
N LEU A 415 -14.96 4.75 1.67
CA LEU A 415 -14.21 3.86 0.79
C LEU A 415 -14.35 4.22 -0.70
N ASN A 416 -14.73 5.45 -1.04
CA ASN A 416 -14.95 5.80 -2.44
C ASN A 416 -13.63 5.76 -3.22
N GLU A 417 -13.43 4.67 -3.95
CA GLU A 417 -12.24 4.45 -4.76
C GLU A 417 -12.25 5.35 -6.00
N ASP A 418 -11.07 5.80 -6.39
CA ASP A 418 -10.90 6.47 -7.67
C ASP A 418 -11.28 5.51 -8.82
N PRO A 419 -12.21 5.89 -9.71
CA PRO A 419 -12.55 5.08 -10.88
C PRO A 419 -11.32 4.74 -11.76
N ALA A 420 -10.26 5.55 -11.71
CA ALA A 420 -8.99 5.28 -12.39
C ALA A 420 -8.24 4.06 -11.83
N ILE A 421 -8.52 3.63 -10.59
CA ILE A 421 -7.92 2.46 -9.95
C ILE A 421 -8.87 1.27 -10.03
N MET A 422 -10.19 1.52 -9.92
CA MET A 422 -11.21 0.49 -9.97
C MET A 422 -11.23 -0.22 -11.33
N GLN A 423 -11.24 0.54 -12.44
CA GLN A 423 -11.35 -0.01 -13.79
C GLN A 423 -10.16 -0.94 -14.16
N PRO A 424 -8.89 -0.54 -13.98
CA PRO A 424 -7.75 -1.43 -14.20
C PRO A 424 -7.80 -2.68 -13.32
N ARG A 425 -8.15 -2.55 -12.03
CA ARG A 425 -8.21 -3.70 -11.11
C ARG A 425 -9.25 -4.73 -11.57
N THR A 426 -10.44 -4.28 -11.98
CA THR A 426 -11.49 -5.19 -12.49
C THR A 426 -11.04 -5.86 -13.79
N SER A 427 -10.40 -5.11 -14.70
CA SER A 427 -9.86 -5.65 -15.95
C SER A 427 -8.80 -6.73 -15.70
N LEU A 428 -7.83 -6.44 -14.83
CA LEU A 428 -6.77 -7.37 -14.44
C LEU A 428 -7.33 -8.60 -13.75
N ALA A 429 -8.30 -8.45 -12.84
CA ALA A 429 -8.94 -9.58 -12.16
C ALA A 429 -9.70 -10.49 -13.13
N LYS A 430 -10.41 -9.92 -14.11
CA LYS A 430 -11.08 -10.69 -15.18
C LYS A 430 -10.05 -11.45 -16.02
N ARG A 431 -8.98 -10.77 -16.42
CA ARG A 431 -7.90 -11.36 -17.22
C ARG A 431 -7.21 -12.49 -16.47
N LEU A 432 -6.88 -12.30 -15.20
CA LEU A 432 -6.30 -13.33 -14.33
C LEU A 432 -7.21 -14.57 -14.22
N LYS A 433 -8.54 -14.36 -14.07
CA LYS A 433 -9.51 -15.46 -14.04
C LYS A 433 -9.49 -16.27 -15.35
N LEU A 434 -9.39 -15.60 -16.50
CA LEU A 434 -9.30 -16.26 -17.80
C LEU A 434 -8.01 -17.09 -17.91
N TYR A 435 -6.86 -16.53 -17.51
CA TYR A 435 -5.59 -17.27 -17.55
C TYR A 435 -5.58 -18.47 -16.59
N ARG A 436 -6.20 -18.37 -15.41
CA ARG A 436 -6.35 -19.53 -14.51
C ARG A 436 -7.28 -20.60 -15.07
N SER A 437 -8.35 -20.21 -15.77
CA SER A 437 -9.19 -21.18 -16.50
C SER A 437 -8.38 -21.88 -17.58
N ALA A 438 -7.62 -21.13 -18.38
CA ALA A 438 -6.76 -21.67 -19.42
C ALA A 438 -5.67 -22.60 -18.85
N GLN A 439 -5.09 -22.25 -17.69
CA GLN A 439 -4.15 -23.13 -16.99
C GLN A 439 -4.79 -24.47 -16.62
N SER A 440 -5.98 -24.42 -16.00
CA SER A 440 -6.71 -25.64 -15.61
C SER A 440 -7.09 -26.51 -16.81
N GLU A 441 -7.47 -25.89 -17.94
CA GLU A 441 -7.79 -26.63 -19.17
C GLU A 441 -6.54 -27.28 -19.77
N ILE A 442 -5.40 -26.59 -19.75
CA ILE A 442 -4.12 -27.14 -20.26
C ILE A 442 -3.62 -28.28 -19.37
N GLU A 443 -3.73 -28.14 -18.05
CA GLU A 443 -3.39 -29.20 -17.09
C GLU A 443 -4.28 -30.44 -17.23
N ALA A 444 -5.51 -30.30 -17.71
CA ALA A 444 -6.40 -31.42 -17.99
C ALA A 444 -6.08 -32.16 -19.31
N VAL A 445 -5.37 -31.49 -20.23
CA VAL A 445 -4.99 -32.02 -21.55
C VAL A 445 -3.56 -32.60 -21.54
N ALA A 446 -2.68 -32.06 -20.69
CA ALA A 446 -1.35 -32.58 -20.41
C ALA A 446 -1.43 -33.92 -19.67
#